data_AF-A0A4Q3UMJ6-F1
#
_entry.id   AF-A0A4Q3UMJ6-F1
#
_cell.length_a   1.000
_cell.length_b   1.000
_cell.length_c   1.000
_cell.angle_alpha   90.00
_cell.angle_beta   90.00
_cell.angle_gamma   90.00
#
_symmetry.space_group_name_H-M   'P 1'
#
loop_
_entity.id
_entity.type
_entity.pdbx_description
1 polymer ?
#
loop_
_entity_poly.entity_id
_entity_poly.type
_entity_poly.pdbx_seq_one_letter_code
_entity_poly.pdbx_strand_id
1 'polypeptide(L)' 'RKVVAMTRSKTISLIVNENFAYTPKPVLLDYPPRIVRGRVYVPLRFVVQSLGARVRYDAKKKIASITFPLNGMRMR' A
#
# COMPACT_ATOMS: atom_id res chain seq x y z
N ARG A 1 12.15 7.14 10.20
CA ARG A 1 11.63 5.77 10.51
C ARG A 1 11.22 5.11 9.20
N LYS A 2 11.70 3.89 8.92
CA LYS A 2 11.39 3.14 7.69
C LYS A 2 10.26 2.14 7.95
N VAL A 3 9.33 2.05 7.01
CA VAL A 3 8.25 1.05 6.98
C VAL A 3 8.43 0.20 5.73
N VAL A 4 8.33 -1.12 5.86
CA VAL A 4 8.45 -2.06 4.74
C VAL A 4 7.17 -2.88 4.68
N ALA A 5 6.62 -3.02 3.48
CA ALA A 5 5.51 -3.92 3.20
C ALA A 5 5.92 -4.87 2.07
N MET A 6 5.56 -6.15 2.18
CA MET A 6 6.00 -7.15 1.23
C MET A 6 4.97 -8.27 1.04
N THR A 7 4.94 -8.82 -0.17
CA THR A 7 4.38 -10.13 -0.50
C THR A 7 5.52 -11.09 -0.86
N ARG A 8 5.20 -12.31 -1.30
CA ARG A 8 6.22 -13.26 -1.79
C ARG A 8 7.05 -12.74 -2.97
N SER A 9 6.48 -11.85 -3.80
CA SER A 9 7.12 -11.40 -5.05
C SER A 9 7.35 -9.89 -5.13
N LYS A 10 6.84 -9.11 -4.17
CA LYS A 10 6.95 -7.65 -4.19
C LYS A 10 7.36 -7.13 -2.82
N THR A 11 8.30 -6.20 -2.80
CA THR A 11 8.72 -5.47 -1.60
C THR A 11 8.67 -3.98 -1.91
N ILE A 12 8.07 -3.22 -0.99
CA ILE A 12 8.05 -1.76 -1.05
C ILE A 12 8.51 -1.21 0.29
N SER A 13 9.14 -0.04 0.27
CA SER A 13 9.46 0.68 1.49
C SER A 13 9.08 2.15 1.43
N LEU A 14 8.69 2.69 2.57
CA LEU A 14 8.31 4.07 2.75
C LEU A 14 9.10 4.65 3.93
N ILE A 15 9.45 5.93 3.84
CA ILE A 15 10.15 6.65 4.90
C ILE A 15 9.22 7.74 5.44
N VAL A 16 9.09 7.81 6.77
CA VAL A 16 8.27 8.83 7.43
C VAL A 16 8.73 10.23 7.03
N ASN A 17 7.78 11.10 6.67
CA ASN A 17 7.96 12.47 6.17
C ASN A 17 8.58 12.60 4.77
N GLU A 18 8.81 11.50 4.06
CA GLU A 18 9.21 11.55 2.66
C GLU A 18 8.01 11.28 1.74
N ASN A 19 7.92 12.07 0.66
CA ASN A 19 6.86 11.93 -0.35
C ASN A 19 7.18 10.87 -1.40
N PHE A 20 8.17 10.01 -1.17
CA PHE A 20 8.51 8.93 -2.08
C PHE A 20 8.37 7.57 -1.39
N ALA A 21 7.92 6.61 -2.17
CA ALA A 21 8.07 5.20 -1.85
C ALA A 21 9.10 4.57 -2.77
N TYR A 22 9.87 3.65 -2.19
CA TYR A 22 10.96 2.96 -2.87
C TYR A 22 10.50 1.57 -3.27
N THR A 23 10.40 1.39 -4.59
CA THR A 23 10.24 0.11 -5.29
C THR A 23 11.48 -0.06 -6.21
N PRO A 24 11.49 -0.90 -7.27
CA PRO A 24 12.57 -0.85 -8.27
C PRO A 24 12.76 0.55 -8.89
N LYS A 25 11.69 1.35 -8.98
CA LYS A 25 11.74 2.76 -9.33
C LYS A 25 11.02 3.57 -8.24
N PRO A 26 11.56 4.71 -7.77
CA PRO A 26 10.87 5.57 -6.82
C PRO A 26 9.51 6.03 -7.37
N VAL A 27 8.50 6.08 -6.51
CA VAL A 27 7.15 6.53 -6.85
C VAL A 27 6.77 7.67 -5.92
N LEU A 28 6.28 8.77 -6.49
CA LEU A 28 5.74 9.90 -5.73
C LEU A 28 4.43 9.48 -5.05
N LEU A 29 4.31 9.81 -3.77
CA LEU A 29 3.13 9.56 -2.95
C LEU A 29 2.24 10.79 -2.93
N ASP A 30 0.92 10.58 -3.02
CA ASP A 30 -0.07 11.64 -2.82
C ASP A 30 0.01 12.26 -1.41
N TYR A 31 0.49 11.48 -0.44
CA TYR A 31 0.69 11.94 0.94
C TYR A 31 1.84 11.14 1.60
N PRO A 32 2.73 11.75 2.39
CA PRO A 32 3.81 11.02 3.05
C PRO A 32 3.31 10.18 4.22
N PRO A 33 4.01 9.09 4.59
CA PRO A 33 3.77 8.41 5.85
C PRO A 33 4.03 9.36 7.02
N ARG A 34 3.14 9.34 8.03
CA ARG A 34 3.26 10.19 9.22
C ARG A 34 3.12 9.39 10.50
N ILE A 35 3.75 9.87 11.56
CA ILE A 35 3.53 9.34 12.91
C ILE A 35 2.38 10.14 13.54
N VAL A 36 1.33 9.44 13.93
CA VAL A 36 0.19 10.01 14.66
C VAL A 36 -0.03 9.15 15.89
N ARG A 37 0.05 9.77 17.08
CA ARG A 37 -0.11 9.08 18.38
C ARG A 37 0.74 7.81 18.50
N GLY A 38 2.02 7.90 18.10
CA GLY A 38 2.99 6.80 18.16
C GLY A 38 2.87 5.73 17.08
N ARG A 39 1.85 5.78 16.21
CA ARG A 39 1.64 4.83 15.11
C ARG A 39 2.02 5.45 13.77
N VAL A 40 2.58 4.66 12.87
CA VAL A 40 2.85 5.12 11.50
C VAL A 40 1.62 4.89 10.64
N TYR A 41 1.08 5.98 10.10
CA TYR A 41 0.01 5.98 9.11
C TYR A 41 0.66 6.05 7.73
N VAL A 42 0.19 5.20 6.82
CA VAL A 42 0.71 5.07 5.46
C VAL A 42 -0.41 5.29 4.44
N PRO A 43 -0.08 5.73 3.21
CA PRO A 43 -1.07 5.86 2.14
C PRO A 43 -1.62 4.49 1.73
N LEU A 44 -2.80 4.14 2.25
CA LEU A 44 -3.41 2.82 2.10
C LEU A 44 -3.46 2.37 0.63
N ARG A 45 -3.98 3.25 -0.25
CA ARG A 45 -4.18 2.95 -1.68
C ARG A 45 -2.89 2.54 -2.35
N PHE A 46 -1.82 3.34 -2.18
CA PHE A 46 -0.50 3.04 -2.73
C PHE A 46 -0.02 1.67 -2.24
N VAL A 47 -0.01 1.47 -0.92
CA VAL A 47 0.51 0.24 -0.30
C VAL A 47 -0.18 -1.00 -0.88
N VAL A 48 -1.51 -1.06 -0.86
CA VAL A 48 -2.23 -2.27 -1.27
C VAL A 48 -2.18 -2.50 -2.78
N GLN A 49 -2.20 -1.44 -3.60
CA GLN A 49 -2.08 -1.58 -5.06
C GLN A 49 -0.68 -2.03 -5.47
N SER A 50 0.38 -1.48 -4.85
CA SER A 50 1.74 -1.92 -5.08
C SER A 50 1.91 -3.41 -4.76
N LEU A 51 1.24 -3.91 -3.71
CA LEU A 51 1.24 -5.32 -3.33
C LEU A 51 0.35 -6.22 -4.22
N GLY A 52 -0.38 -5.65 -5.18
CA GLY A 52 -1.18 -6.39 -6.17
C GLY A 52 -2.67 -6.47 -5.88
N ALA A 53 -3.18 -5.74 -4.89
CA ALA A 53 -4.61 -5.60 -4.68
C ALA A 53 -5.24 -4.61 -5.68
N ARG A 54 -6.54 -4.75 -5.91
CA ARG A 54 -7.40 -3.72 -6.50
C ARG A 54 -8.11 -2.98 -5.38
N VAL A 55 -8.28 -1.67 -5.54
CA VAL A 55 -9.02 -0.81 -4.61
C VAL A 55 -10.18 -0.18 -5.36
N ARG A 56 -11.39 -0.31 -4.80
CA ARG A 56 -12.58 0.39 -5.26
C ARG A 56 -13.12 1.24 -4.11
N TYR A 57 -13.43 2.50 -4.39
CA TYR A 57 -14.05 3.38 -3.41
C TYR A 57 -15.49 3.69 -3.82
N ASP A 58 -16.43 3.40 -2.93
CA ASP A 58 -17.82 3.83 -3.02
C ASP A 58 -17.97 5.13 -2.20
N ALA A 59 -18.02 6.26 -2.89
CA ALA A 59 -18.12 7.57 -2.26
C ALA A 59 -19.47 7.81 -1.56
N LYS A 60 -20.56 7.21 -2.07
CA LYS A 60 -21.89 7.36 -1.47
C LYS A 60 -21.97 6.64 -0.13
N LYS A 61 -21.39 5.44 -0.05
CA LYS A 61 -21.37 4.63 1.17
C LYS A 61 -20.16 4.90 2.07
N LYS A 62 -19.16 5.65 1.58
CA LYS A 62 -17.86 5.86 2.24
C LYS A 62 -17.13 4.55 2.54
N ILE A 63 -17.20 3.60 1.60
CA ILE A 63 -16.59 2.27 1.74
C ILE A 63 -15.44 2.11 0.75
N ALA A 64 -14.28 1.69 1.25
CA ALA A 64 -13.17 1.24 0.43
C ALA A 64 -13.14 -0.30 0.41
N SER A 65 -13.37 -0.89 -0.76
CA SER A 65 -13.24 -2.34 -0.98
C SER A 65 -11.85 -2.66 -1.52
N ILE A 66 -11.17 -3.60 -0.87
CA ILE A 66 -9.85 -4.09 -1.28
C ILE A 66 -10.02 -5.54 -1.71
N THR A 67 -9.55 -5.87 -2.90
CA THR A 67 -9.66 -7.23 -3.46
C THR A 67 -8.31 -7.69 -3.98
N PHE A 68 -7.82 -8.80 -3.45
CA PHE A 68 -6.65 -9.48 -4.00
C PHE A 68 -7.11 -10.47 -5.06
N PRO A 69 -6.64 -10.37 -6.32
CA PRO A 69 -6.90 -11.41 -7.30
C PRO A 69 -6.25 -12.71 -6.81
N LEU A 70 -6.99 -13.81 -6.86
CA LEU A 70 -6.50 -15.16 -6.55
C LEU A 70 -5.55 -15.61 -7.66
N ASN A 71 -4.36 -15.02 -7.74
CA ASN A 71 -3.32 -15.51 -8.62
C ASN A 71 -2.76 -16.82 -8.02
N GLY A 72 -3.28 -17.96 -8.50
CA GLY A 72 -2.60 -19.26 -8.37
C GLY A 72 -3.18 -20.29 -7.40
N MET A 73 -4.46 -20.23 -7.00
CA MET A 73 -5.08 -21.36 -6.31
C MET A 73 -5.38 -22.48 -7.32
N ARG A 74 -4.33 -23.21 -7.74
CA ARG A 74 -4.50 -24.57 -8.27
C ARG A 74 -4.93 -25.41 -7.06
N MET A 75 -6.22 -25.69 -6.94
CA MET A 75 -6.63 -26.85 -6.14
C MET A 75 -5.98 -28.06 -6.81
N ARG A 76 -4.99 -28.64 -6.13
CA ARG A 76 -4.55 -30.01 -6.40
C ARG A 76 -5.41 -30.92 -5.56
#